data_AF-A0A382GR65-F1
#
_entry.id   AF-A0A382GR65-F1
#
_cell.length_a   1.000
_cell.length_b   1.000
_cell.length_c   1.000
_cell.angle_alpha   90.00
_cell.angle_beta   90.00
_cell.angle_gamma   90.00
#
_symmetry.space_group_name_H-M   'P 1'
#
loop_
_entity.id
_entity.type
_entity.pdbx_description
1 polymer ?
#
loop_
_entity_poly.entity_id
_entity_poly.type
_entity_poly.pdbx_seq_one_letter_code
_entity_poly.pdbx_strand_id
1 'polypeptide(L)'
;MAVDPGAPTRHPVAWRDPEFFDAPALDAEMRRVFDICHGCRRCFSLCDSFPRLFDLVDDSKTSEVDGVASADFANVVNACTLCDMCFMTKCPYTPPHEWNIDFPHLMLRYRANQHRDGQAPTSASPRLAETDKNGRLARFLAPLMNWGTQKSNRLSRLAMEKLAGIHREARLPRYRNPTFLRRARKNPPAVNCAAPAEGRKVALYVTCFANYNSPA
;
A
#
# COMPACT_ATOMS: atom_id res chain seq x y z
N MET A 1 -11.06 -29.53 20.03
CA MET A 1 -11.42 -29.16 18.66
C MET A 1 -10.88 -27.76 18.43
N ALA A 2 -9.89 -27.60 17.56
CA ALA A 2 -9.41 -26.27 17.23
C ALA A 2 -10.55 -25.54 16.52
N VAL A 3 -11.05 -24.45 17.11
CA VAL A 3 -11.97 -23.54 16.44
C VAL A 3 -11.22 -23.02 15.23
N ASP A 4 -11.67 -23.37 14.03
CA ASP A 4 -11.29 -22.65 12.82
C ASP A 4 -11.78 -21.20 13.02
N PRO A 5 -10.90 -20.21 13.18
CA PRO A 5 -11.32 -18.84 13.45
C PRO A 5 -12.12 -18.23 12.28
N GLY A 6 -12.16 -18.91 11.13
CA GLY A 6 -12.67 -18.33 9.88
C GLY A 6 -11.73 -17.26 9.34
N ALA A 7 -12.03 -16.78 8.13
CA ALA A 7 -11.33 -15.62 7.60
C ALA A 7 -11.67 -14.36 8.42
N PRO A 8 -10.72 -13.44 8.64
CA PRO A 8 -11.01 -12.15 9.29
C PRO A 8 -12.18 -11.44 8.62
N THR A 9 -13.13 -10.95 9.42
CA THR A 9 -14.24 -10.15 8.89
C THR A 9 -13.74 -8.73 8.67
N ARG A 10 -13.88 -8.15 7.48
CA ARG A 10 -13.42 -6.78 7.22
C ARG A 10 -14.57 -5.79 7.14
N HIS A 11 -14.52 -4.75 7.95
CA HIS A 11 -15.49 -3.66 7.90
C HIS A 11 -15.17 -2.69 6.74
N PRO A 12 -16.18 -2.12 6.06
CA PRO A 12 -15.95 -1.07 5.07
C PRO A 12 -15.23 0.14 5.68
N VAL A 13 -14.33 0.75 4.90
CA VAL A 13 -13.67 2.00 5.31
C VAL A 13 -14.71 3.11 5.43
N ALA A 14 -14.85 3.71 6.62
CA ALA A 14 -15.83 4.74 6.93
C ALA A 14 -15.44 6.14 6.41
N TRP A 15 -14.91 6.26 5.19
CA TRP A 15 -14.34 7.50 4.65
C TRP A 15 -15.35 8.66 4.47
N ARG A 16 -16.65 8.38 4.60
CA ARG A 16 -17.72 9.38 4.54
C ARG A 16 -18.12 9.89 5.93
N ASP A 17 -17.65 9.23 6.98
CA ASP A 17 -17.90 9.65 8.35
C ASP A 17 -17.07 10.92 8.64
N PRO A 18 -17.67 11.98 9.22
CA PRO A 18 -16.92 13.16 9.66
C PRO A 18 -15.72 12.84 10.56
N GLU A 19 -15.85 11.83 11.43
CA GLU A 19 -14.78 11.41 12.35
C GLU A 19 -13.58 10.80 11.60
N PHE A 20 -13.77 10.27 10.38
CA PHE A 20 -12.69 9.66 9.60
C PHE A 20 -11.50 10.59 9.40
N PHE A 21 -11.76 11.89 9.32
CA PHE A 21 -10.73 12.90 9.19
C PHE A 21 -10.57 13.84 10.39
N ASP A 22 -11.08 13.43 11.55
CA ASP A 22 -10.81 14.11 12.82
C ASP A 22 -9.41 13.72 13.32
N ALA A 23 -8.55 14.73 13.51
CA ALA A 23 -7.16 14.51 13.88
C ALA A 23 -6.99 13.94 15.30
N PRO A 24 -7.69 14.46 16.34
CA PRO A 24 -7.69 13.85 17.67
C PRO A 24 -8.16 12.39 17.68
N ALA A 25 -9.25 12.05 16.99
CA ALA A 25 -9.75 10.68 16.90
C ALA A 25 -8.78 9.75 16.16
N LEU A 26 -8.11 10.24 15.11
CA LEU A 26 -7.05 9.49 14.43
C LEU A 26 -5.86 9.24 15.37
N ASP A 27 -5.39 10.25 16.10
CA ASP A 27 -4.27 10.12 17.04
C ASP A 27 -4.56 9.10 18.14
N ALA A 28 -5.75 9.17 18.74
CA ALA A 28 -6.19 8.23 19.77
C ALA A 28 -6.21 6.79 19.23
N GLU A 29 -6.72 6.57 18.02
CA GLU A 29 -6.75 5.24 17.41
C GLU A 29 -5.36 4.74 17.02
N MET A 30 -4.47 5.63 16.55
CA MET A 30 -3.06 5.31 16.31
C MET A 30 -2.40 4.80 17.58
N ARG A 31 -2.58 5.52 18.70
CA ARG A 31 -2.01 5.12 20.00
C ARG A 31 -2.55 3.77 20.47
N ARG A 32 -3.88 3.58 20.41
CA ARG A 32 -4.52 2.31 20.80
C ARG A 32 -3.99 1.12 20.01
N VAL A 33 -3.91 1.23 18.68
CA VAL A 33 -3.44 0.13 17.84
C VAL A 33 -1.93 -0.09 18.01
N PHE A 34 -1.14 0.97 18.16
CA PHE A 34 0.30 0.89 18.37
C PHE A 34 0.64 0.19 19.67
N ASP A 35 -0.10 0.50 20.74
CA ASP A 35 0.05 -0.12 22.07
C ASP A 35 -0.19 -1.64 21.98
N ILE A 36 -1.32 -2.04 21.41
CA ILE A 36 -1.64 -3.47 21.26
C ILE A 36 -0.64 -4.19 20.34
N CYS A 37 -0.20 -3.53 19.27
CA CYS A 37 0.76 -4.11 18.33
C CYS A 37 2.15 -4.27 18.98
N HIS A 38 2.58 -3.28 19.77
CA HIS A 38 3.84 -3.30 20.51
C HIS A 38 3.84 -4.33 21.63
N GLY A 39 2.73 -4.52 22.33
CA GLY A 39 2.59 -5.62 23.31
C GLY A 39 2.61 -7.01 22.67
N CYS A 40 2.06 -7.14 21.46
CA CYS A 40 1.91 -8.43 20.78
C CYS A 40 3.16 -8.87 19.97
N ARG A 41 3.82 -7.94 19.29
CA ARG A 41 5.03 -8.11 18.43
C ARG A 41 5.02 -9.20 17.35
N ARG A 42 3.90 -9.91 17.13
CA ARG A 42 3.83 -11.06 16.19
C ARG A 42 4.14 -10.73 14.72
N CYS A 43 3.99 -9.46 14.32
CA CYS A 43 4.08 -9.04 12.92
C CYS A 43 5.49 -8.59 12.49
N PHE A 44 6.51 -8.66 13.36
CA PHE A 44 7.86 -8.12 13.12
C PHE A 44 8.51 -8.58 11.80
N SER A 45 8.18 -9.77 11.32
CA SER A 45 8.77 -10.39 10.12
C SER A 45 8.01 -10.12 8.82
N LEU A 46 6.89 -9.38 8.86
CA LEU A 46 6.06 -9.16 7.68
C LEU A 46 6.51 -7.98 6.81
N CYS A 47 6.82 -6.84 7.44
CA CYS A 47 7.23 -5.61 6.76
C CYS A 47 7.91 -4.64 7.72
N ASP A 48 8.53 -3.61 7.16
CA ASP A 48 9.28 -2.58 7.89
C ASP A 48 8.44 -1.75 8.87
N SER A 49 7.11 -1.70 8.75
CA SER A 49 6.28 -0.92 9.67
C SER A 49 6.39 -1.41 11.11
N PHE A 50 6.46 -2.73 11.34
CA PHE A 50 6.42 -3.28 12.69
C PHE A 50 7.73 -3.11 13.45
N PRO A 51 8.92 -3.41 12.88
CA PRO A 51 10.17 -3.06 13.53
C PRO A 51 10.25 -1.56 13.86
N ARG A 52 9.90 -0.68 12.91
CA ARG A 52 9.87 0.78 13.15
C ARG A 52 8.91 1.19 14.26
N LEU A 53 7.75 0.54 14.34
CA LEU A 53 6.80 0.75 15.42
C LEU A 53 7.42 0.36 16.77
N PHE A 54 8.08 -0.80 16.83
CA PHE A 54 8.63 -1.30 18.08
C PHE A 54 9.80 -0.45 18.56
N ASP A 55 10.73 -0.11 17.66
CA ASP A 55 11.84 0.79 17.95
C ASP A 55 11.32 2.17 18.40
N LEU A 56 10.29 2.71 17.72
CA LEU A 56 9.69 4.00 18.07
C LEU A 56 9.14 4.04 19.50
N VAL A 57 8.54 2.96 19.97
CA VAL A 57 7.98 2.87 21.33
C VAL A 57 9.08 2.53 22.35
N ASP A 58 9.96 1.57 22.03
CA ASP A 58 11.05 1.12 22.91
C ASP A 58 12.03 2.27 23.23
N ASP A 59 12.35 3.10 22.23
CA ASP A 59 13.25 4.25 22.35
C ASP A 59 12.54 5.51 22.91
N SER A 60 11.25 5.44 23.24
CA SER A 60 10.50 6.55 23.84
C SER A 60 10.93 6.78 25.29
N LYS A 61 10.64 7.97 25.84
CA LYS A 61 11.03 8.33 27.22
C LYS A 61 10.44 7.42 28.29
N THR A 62 9.26 6.88 28.04
CA THR A 62 8.53 6.00 28.97
C THR A 62 8.67 4.54 28.57
N SER A 63 9.25 4.25 27.39
CA SER A 63 9.20 2.96 26.70
C SER A 63 7.77 2.47 26.44
N GLU A 64 6.81 3.41 26.46
CA GLU A 64 5.38 3.19 26.23
C GLU A 64 4.88 4.16 25.16
N VAL A 65 3.68 3.91 24.63
CA VAL A 65 3.11 4.69 23.52
C VAL A 65 2.78 6.13 23.91
N ASP A 66 2.56 6.42 25.20
CA ASP A 66 2.31 7.77 25.70
C ASP A 66 3.53 8.71 25.53
N GLY A 67 4.75 8.14 25.55
CA GLY A 67 6.00 8.84 25.33
C GLY A 67 6.31 9.16 23.87
N VAL A 68 5.50 8.66 22.92
CA VAL A 68 5.69 8.85 21.48
C VAL A 68 5.02 10.13 20.98
N ALA A 69 5.77 10.94 20.23
CA ALA A 69 5.24 12.12 19.57
C ALA A 69 4.42 11.73 18.33
N SER A 70 3.24 12.33 18.16
CA SER A 70 2.33 12.04 17.06
C SER A 70 2.93 12.26 15.67
N ALA A 71 3.89 13.19 15.56
CA ALA A 71 4.62 13.46 14.32
C ALA A 71 5.45 12.25 13.84
N ASP A 72 5.90 11.40 14.77
CA ASP A 72 6.75 10.25 14.44
C ASP A 72 5.94 9.04 13.95
N PHE A 73 4.61 9.05 14.09
CA PHE A 73 3.74 8.01 13.53
C PHE A 73 3.91 7.86 12.01
N ALA A 74 4.22 8.95 11.30
CA ALA A 74 4.47 8.94 9.87
C ALA A 74 5.60 7.98 9.49
N ASN A 75 6.61 7.76 10.35
CA ASN A 75 7.71 6.83 10.09
C ASN A 75 7.24 5.38 9.99
N VAL A 76 6.27 4.99 10.81
CA VAL A 76 5.63 3.66 10.77
C VAL A 76 4.69 3.56 9.56
N VAL A 77 3.88 4.60 9.35
CA VAL A 77 2.86 4.63 8.30
C VAL A 77 3.49 4.59 6.92
N ASN A 78 4.58 5.31 6.68
CA ASN A 78 5.26 5.38 5.39
C ASN A 78 5.93 4.05 4.99
N ALA A 79 6.25 3.20 5.96
CA ALA A 79 6.76 1.85 5.71
C ALA A 79 5.66 0.84 5.32
N CYS A 80 4.38 1.16 5.50
CA CYS A 80 3.29 0.23 5.22
C CYS A 80 3.07 0.09 3.70
N THR A 81 3.08 -1.15 3.20
CA THR A 81 2.84 -1.42 1.77
C THR A 81 1.38 -1.71 1.43
N LEU A 82 0.48 -1.66 2.42
CA LEU A 82 -0.95 -2.00 2.27
C LEU A 82 -1.18 -3.39 1.63
N CYS A 83 -0.33 -4.37 1.98
CA CYS A 83 -0.43 -5.74 1.47
C CYS A 83 -1.44 -6.62 2.23
N ASP A 84 -2.02 -6.11 3.31
CA ASP A 84 -2.98 -6.79 4.20
C ASP A 84 -2.50 -8.09 4.87
N MET A 85 -1.23 -8.49 4.72
CA MET A 85 -0.71 -9.73 5.31
C MET A 85 -0.85 -9.77 6.84
N CYS A 86 -0.67 -8.64 7.52
CA CYS A 86 -0.83 -8.57 8.97
C CYS A 86 -2.28 -8.84 9.39
N PHE A 87 -3.24 -8.25 8.69
CA PHE A 87 -4.67 -8.44 8.93
C PHE A 87 -5.12 -9.86 8.54
N MET A 88 -4.79 -10.32 7.33
CA MET A 88 -5.32 -11.58 6.79
C MET A 88 -4.71 -12.83 7.41
N THR A 89 -3.47 -12.77 7.93
CA THR A 89 -2.71 -14.00 8.23
C THR A 89 -2.00 -14.03 9.58
N LYS A 90 -1.83 -12.91 10.28
CA LYS A 90 -1.00 -12.87 11.50
C LYS A 90 -1.69 -12.31 12.74
N CYS A 91 -2.52 -11.29 12.58
CA CYS A 91 -3.14 -10.60 13.70
C CYS A 91 -4.23 -11.50 14.33
N PRO A 92 -4.11 -11.87 15.61
CA PRO A 92 -5.17 -12.62 16.31
C PRO A 92 -6.33 -11.72 16.76
N TYR A 93 -6.20 -10.40 16.60
CA TYR A 93 -7.09 -9.39 17.17
C TYR A 93 -7.91 -8.65 16.11
N THR A 94 -8.04 -9.24 14.92
CA THR A 94 -8.94 -8.71 13.90
C THR A 94 -10.41 -8.93 14.29
N PRO A 95 -11.34 -8.11 13.79
CA PRO A 95 -12.78 -8.38 13.92
C PRO A 95 -13.15 -9.85 13.62
N PRO A 96 -13.99 -10.48 14.46
CA PRO A 96 -14.85 -9.88 15.49
C PRO A 96 -14.22 -9.74 16.90
N HIS A 97 -12.89 -9.89 17.03
CA HIS A 97 -12.21 -9.66 18.32
C HIS A 97 -12.52 -8.26 18.87
N GLU A 98 -12.66 -8.14 20.20
CA GLU A 98 -13.05 -6.88 20.88
C GLU A 98 -12.12 -5.70 20.55
N TRP A 99 -10.83 -5.96 20.32
CA TRP A 99 -9.85 -4.94 19.95
C TRP A 99 -9.95 -4.47 18.49
N ASN A 100 -10.69 -5.19 17.64
CA ASN A 100 -11.08 -4.77 16.30
C ASN A 100 -9.93 -4.17 15.45
N ILE A 101 -8.78 -4.84 15.38
CA ILE A 101 -7.57 -4.29 14.72
C ILE A 101 -7.64 -4.50 13.21
N ASP A 102 -7.62 -3.39 12.47
CA ASP A 102 -7.33 -3.34 11.03
C ASP A 102 -6.21 -2.34 10.77
N PHE A 103 -4.98 -2.80 11.02
CA PHE A 103 -3.77 -1.98 10.86
C PHE A 103 -3.67 -1.35 9.45
N PRO A 104 -3.88 -2.08 8.33
CA PRO A 104 -3.83 -1.47 7.01
C PRO A 104 -4.89 -0.38 6.78
N HIS A 105 -6.12 -0.55 7.27
CA HIS A 105 -7.14 0.52 7.19
C HIS A 105 -6.75 1.75 8.00
N LEU A 106 -6.14 1.57 9.17
CA LEU A 106 -5.63 2.68 9.96
C LEU A 106 -4.49 3.43 9.23
N MET A 107 -3.56 2.70 8.61
CA MET A 107 -2.49 3.31 7.79
C MET A 107 -3.07 4.06 6.59
N LEU A 108 -4.13 3.52 5.96
CA LEU A 108 -4.86 4.18 4.88
C LEU A 108 -5.52 5.47 5.37
N ARG A 109 -6.22 5.45 6.52
CA ARG A 109 -6.85 6.62 7.13
C ARG A 109 -5.82 7.71 7.43
N TYR A 110 -4.67 7.35 8.00
CA TYR A 110 -3.59 8.31 8.26
C TYR A 110 -3.06 8.93 6.97
N ARG A 111 -2.82 8.14 5.92
CA ARG A 111 -2.39 8.65 4.60
C ARG A 111 -3.44 9.53 3.94
N ALA A 112 -4.72 9.23 4.09
CA ALA A 112 -5.81 10.05 3.57
C ALA A 112 -5.84 11.43 4.26
N ASN A 113 -5.62 11.48 5.58
CA ASN A 113 -5.50 12.73 6.33
C ASN A 113 -4.26 13.53 5.90
N GLN A 114 -3.08 12.91 5.84
CA GLN A 114 -1.87 13.56 5.32
C GLN A 114 -2.10 14.14 3.92
N HIS A 115 -2.76 13.40 3.03
CA HIS A 115 -3.04 13.87 1.68
C HIS A 115 -3.97 15.09 1.67
N ARG A 116 -5.04 15.05 2.47
CA ARG A 116 -5.98 16.19 2.61
C ARG A 116 -5.27 17.44 3.13
N ASP A 117 -4.35 17.26 4.07
CA ASP A 117 -3.66 18.36 4.74
C ASP A 117 -2.41 18.82 3.96
N GLY A 118 -2.20 18.31 2.75
CA GLY A 118 -1.07 18.70 1.88
C GLY A 118 0.29 18.14 2.30
N GLN A 119 0.33 17.18 3.22
CA GLN A 119 1.53 16.59 3.83
C GLN A 119 2.05 15.39 3.03
N ALA A 120 2.02 15.46 1.70
CA ALA A 120 2.58 14.38 0.89
C ALA A 120 4.12 14.31 1.06
N PRO A 121 4.75 13.12 1.04
CA PRO A 121 6.19 12.98 1.25
C PRO A 121 7.06 13.83 0.31
N THR A 122 6.59 14.02 -0.92
CA THR A 122 7.19 14.92 -1.91
C THR A 122 6.12 15.61 -2.72
N SER A 123 6.46 16.76 -3.32
CA SER A 123 5.59 17.47 -4.26
C SER A 123 5.21 16.63 -5.49
N ALA A 124 6.01 15.63 -5.83
CA ALA A 124 5.71 14.68 -6.90
C ALA A 124 4.73 13.57 -6.51
N SER A 125 4.57 13.28 -5.21
CA SER A 125 3.83 12.11 -4.71
C SER A 125 2.38 12.02 -5.24
N PRO A 126 1.57 13.10 -5.25
CA PRO A 126 0.22 13.03 -5.81
C PRO A 126 0.21 12.65 -7.30
N ARG A 127 1.16 13.15 -8.09
CA ARG A 127 1.27 12.84 -9.51
C ARG A 127 1.76 11.42 -9.74
N LEU A 128 2.67 10.90 -8.92
CA LEU A 128 3.13 9.52 -9.00
C LEU A 128 1.99 8.52 -8.76
N ALA A 129 1.05 8.86 -7.88
CA ALA A 129 -0.13 8.04 -7.57
C ALA A 129 -1.15 7.96 -8.73
N GLU A 130 -1.10 8.86 -9.73
CA GLU A 130 -1.98 8.84 -10.91
C GLU A 130 -1.57 7.73 -11.92
N THR A 131 -1.42 6.48 -11.47
CA THR A 131 -0.79 5.39 -12.24
C THR A 131 -1.44 5.11 -13.58
N ASP A 132 -2.78 5.18 -13.68
CA ASP A 132 -3.49 4.93 -14.94
C ASP A 132 -3.25 6.02 -15.97
N LYS A 133 -3.27 7.29 -15.53
CA LYS A 133 -3.00 8.44 -16.41
C LYS A 133 -1.54 8.42 -16.85
N ASN A 134 -0.62 8.21 -15.92
CA ASN A 134 0.81 8.09 -16.19
C ASN A 134 1.08 6.95 -17.17
N GLY A 135 0.55 5.75 -16.92
CA GLY A 135 0.71 4.60 -17.81
C GLY A 135 0.13 4.80 -19.20
N ARG A 136 -1.05 5.43 -19.31
CA ARG A 136 -1.71 5.74 -20.59
C ARG A 136 -0.85 6.63 -21.48
N LEU A 137 -0.16 7.61 -20.90
CA LEU A 137 0.73 8.52 -21.61
C LEU A 137 2.12 7.89 -21.84
N ALA A 138 2.74 7.39 -20.77
CA ALA A 138 4.11 6.88 -20.78
C ALA A 138 4.31 5.69 -21.71
N ARG A 139 3.27 4.89 -21.99
CA ARG A 139 3.36 3.80 -22.97
C ARG A 139 3.74 4.26 -24.38
N PHE A 140 3.34 5.47 -24.79
CA PHE A 140 3.66 5.98 -26.13
C PHE A 140 5.10 6.50 -26.20
N LEU A 141 5.62 6.98 -25.07
CA LEU A 141 7.01 7.43 -24.90
C LEU A 141 7.87 6.37 -24.21
N ALA A 142 7.50 5.09 -24.28
CA ALA A 142 8.12 4.03 -23.51
C ALA A 142 9.65 3.93 -23.71
N PRO A 143 10.23 4.06 -24.92
CA PRO A 143 11.68 4.05 -25.08
C PRO A 143 12.38 5.15 -24.25
N LEU A 144 11.88 6.38 -24.32
CA LEU A 144 12.42 7.52 -23.59
C LEU A 144 12.22 7.37 -22.08
N MET A 145 11.02 7.02 -21.63
CA MET A 145 10.72 6.82 -20.21
C MET A 145 11.57 5.69 -19.61
N ASN A 146 11.75 4.59 -20.35
CA ASN A 146 12.59 3.48 -19.94
C ASN A 146 14.07 3.84 -19.92
N TRP A 147 14.55 4.70 -20.82
CA TRP A 147 15.92 5.23 -20.76
C TRP A 147 16.12 6.16 -19.56
N GLY A 148 15.18 7.06 -19.28
CA GLY A 148 15.25 7.99 -18.15
C GLY A 148 15.14 7.31 -16.78
N THR A 149 14.50 6.14 -16.72
CA THR A 149 14.32 5.37 -15.47
C THR A 149 15.38 4.29 -15.25
N GLN A 150 16.26 4.04 -16.23
CA GLN A 150 17.32 3.04 -16.12
C GLN A 150 18.37 3.42 -15.07
N LYS A 151 18.81 2.43 -14.28
CA LYS A 151 19.84 2.61 -13.24
C LYS A 151 21.20 3.06 -13.78
N SER A 152 21.52 2.74 -15.04
CA SER A 152 22.75 3.20 -15.70
C SER A 152 22.75 4.70 -15.97
N ASN A 153 21.58 5.35 -16.07
CA ASN A 153 21.47 6.79 -16.27
C ASN A 153 21.58 7.55 -14.95
N ARG A 154 22.80 7.67 -14.43
CA ARG A 154 23.05 8.25 -13.10
C ARG A 154 22.50 9.67 -12.94
N LEU A 155 22.57 10.50 -13.99
CA LEU A 155 22.08 11.87 -13.96
C LEU A 155 20.56 11.92 -13.76
N SER A 156 19.80 11.15 -14.54
CA SER A 156 18.34 11.11 -14.39
C SER A 156 17.92 10.52 -13.04
N ARG A 157 18.62 9.49 -12.55
CA ARG A 157 18.36 8.88 -11.24
C ARG A 157 18.61 9.86 -10.10
N LEU A 158 19.69 10.64 -10.16
CA LEU A 158 19.98 11.67 -9.17
C LEU A 158 18.92 12.78 -9.18
N ALA A 159 18.53 13.25 -10.37
CA ALA A 159 17.47 14.24 -10.50
C ALA A 159 16.14 13.70 -9.94
N MET A 160 15.80 12.44 -10.22
CA MET A 160 14.57 11.81 -9.74
C MET A 160 14.55 11.63 -8.22
N GLU A 161 15.68 11.31 -7.60
CA GLU A 161 15.80 11.24 -6.15
C GLU A 161 15.57 12.62 -5.52
N LYS A 162 16.20 13.67 -6.05
CA LYS A 162 16.09 15.03 -5.52
C LYS A 162 14.72 15.67 -5.75
N LEU A 163 14.10 15.42 -6.91
CA LEU A 163 12.85 16.07 -7.30
C LEU A 163 11.60 15.27 -6.89
N ALA A 164 11.67 13.93 -6.92
CA ALA A 164 10.53 13.06 -6.71
C ALA A 164 10.65 12.16 -5.46
N GLY A 165 11.81 12.13 -4.80
CA GLY A 165 12.07 11.27 -3.64
C GLY A 165 12.23 9.79 -3.98
N ILE A 166 12.39 9.45 -5.26
CA ILE A 166 12.59 8.05 -5.68
C ILE A 166 14.08 7.74 -5.58
N HIS A 167 14.45 6.87 -4.64
CA HIS A 167 15.84 6.47 -4.40
C HIS A 167 16.55 6.06 -5.71
N ARG A 168 17.79 6.53 -5.93
CA ARG A 168 18.51 6.31 -7.20
C ARG A 168 18.68 4.84 -7.58
N GLU A 169 18.80 3.95 -6.59
CA GLU A 169 18.94 2.50 -6.79
C GLU A 169 17.61 1.73 -6.92
N ALA A 170 16.48 2.41 -6.73
CA ALA A 170 15.17 1.78 -6.83
C ALA A 170 14.96 1.19 -8.23
N ARG A 171 14.55 -0.09 -8.29
CA ARG A 171 14.21 -0.75 -9.56
C ARG A 171 12.82 -0.30 -9.99
N LEU A 172 12.75 0.50 -11.05
CA LEU A 172 11.48 0.97 -11.58
C LEU A 172 10.95 0.06 -12.69
N PRO A 173 9.62 -0.11 -12.78
CA PRO A 173 9.01 -0.93 -13.81
C PRO A 173 9.11 -0.25 -15.17
N ARG A 174 9.39 -1.05 -16.21
CA ARG A 174 9.48 -0.56 -17.58
C ARG A 174 8.09 -0.39 -18.18
N TYR A 175 7.85 0.68 -18.91
CA TYR A 175 6.63 0.85 -19.69
C TYR A 175 6.69 0.02 -20.98
N ARG A 176 5.53 -0.47 -21.41
CA ARG A 176 5.37 -1.35 -22.58
C ARG A 176 4.21 -0.86 -23.47
N ASN A 177 4.36 -1.07 -24.77
CA ASN A 177 3.32 -0.88 -25.77
C ASN A 177 3.46 -2.02 -26.80
N PRO A 178 2.41 -2.78 -27.14
CA PRO A 178 1.01 -2.65 -26.70
C PRO A 178 0.77 -3.02 -25.23
N THR A 179 -0.27 -2.44 -24.63
CA THR A 179 -0.74 -2.74 -23.26
C THR A 179 -1.40 -4.12 -23.17
N PHE A 180 -1.58 -4.66 -21.96
CA PHE A 180 -2.25 -5.95 -21.76
C PHE A 180 -3.65 -5.96 -22.39
N LEU A 181 -4.49 -4.97 -22.09
CA LEU A 181 -5.85 -4.90 -22.64
C LEU A 181 -5.87 -4.90 -24.17
N ARG A 182 -4.90 -4.24 -24.81
CA ARG A 182 -4.79 -4.22 -26.28
C ARG A 182 -4.35 -5.59 -26.81
N ARG A 183 -3.45 -6.30 -26.12
CA ARG A 183 -3.03 -7.66 -26.47
C ARG A 183 -4.19 -8.64 -26.32
N ALA A 184 -4.88 -8.62 -25.18
CA ALA A 184 -6.01 -9.50 -24.88
C ALA A 184 -7.19 -9.31 -25.84
N ARG A 185 -7.47 -8.07 -26.30
CA ARG A 185 -8.49 -7.83 -27.34
C ARG A 185 -8.09 -8.38 -28.70
N LYS A 186 -6.80 -8.34 -29.03
CA LYS A 186 -6.29 -8.85 -30.32
C LYS A 186 -6.23 -10.38 -30.33
N ASN A 187 -5.83 -10.97 -29.20
CA ASN A 187 -5.67 -12.41 -29.00
C ASN A 187 -6.44 -12.81 -27.73
N PRO A 188 -7.77 -12.98 -27.81
CA PRO A 188 -8.55 -13.40 -26.65
C PRO A 188 -8.12 -14.80 -26.20
N PRO A 189 -8.10 -15.07 -24.88
CA PRO A 189 -7.78 -16.41 -24.39
C PRO A 189 -8.85 -17.42 -24.86
N ALA A 190 -8.40 -18.62 -25.25
CA ALA A 190 -9.31 -19.71 -25.57
C ALA A 190 -10.09 -20.12 -24.32
N VAL A 191 -11.41 -20.23 -24.44
CA VAL A 191 -12.27 -20.70 -23.35
C VAL A 191 -12.13 -22.20 -23.24
N ASN A 192 -11.78 -22.69 -22.04
CA ASN A 192 -11.78 -24.13 -21.77
C ASN A 192 -13.21 -24.61 -21.50
N CYS A 193 -13.85 -25.20 -22.50
CA CYS A 193 -15.21 -25.75 -22.35
C CYS A 193 -15.26 -26.99 -21.45
N ALA A 194 -14.14 -27.68 -21.20
CA ALA A 194 -14.11 -28.84 -20.31
C ALA A 194 -13.94 -28.48 -18.82
N ALA A 195 -13.91 -27.18 -18.48
CA ALA A 195 -13.72 -26.74 -17.11
C ALA A 195 -14.97 -27.02 -16.25
N PRO A 196 -14.83 -27.38 -14.95
CA PRO A 196 -15.98 -27.62 -14.06
C PRO A 196 -16.97 -26.44 -13.94
N ALA A 197 -16.54 -25.25 -14.33
CA ALA A 197 -17.31 -24.01 -14.32
C ALA A 197 -17.81 -23.59 -15.71
N GLU A 198 -18.00 -24.53 -16.64
CA GLU A 198 -18.51 -24.27 -18.00
C GLU A 198 -19.80 -23.43 -17.97
N GLY A 199 -19.94 -22.51 -18.93
CA GLY A 199 -21.10 -21.61 -19.05
C GLY A 199 -21.13 -20.44 -18.06
N ARG A 200 -20.25 -20.41 -17.04
CA ARG A 200 -20.17 -19.27 -16.09
C ARG A 200 -19.43 -18.09 -16.72
N LYS A 201 -19.97 -16.89 -16.50
CA LYS A 201 -19.33 -15.63 -16.89
C LYS A 201 -18.38 -15.16 -15.80
N VAL A 202 -17.21 -14.67 -16.20
CA VAL A 202 -16.23 -14.05 -15.30
C VAL A 202 -15.86 -12.66 -15.81
N ALA A 203 -15.64 -11.74 -14.89
CA ALA A 203 -15.06 -10.44 -15.18
C ALA A 203 -13.58 -10.46 -14.77
N LEU A 204 -12.68 -10.23 -15.73
CA LEU A 204 -11.25 -10.13 -15.47
C LEU A 204 -10.86 -8.66 -15.34
N TYR A 205 -10.32 -8.30 -14.17
CA TYR A 205 -9.78 -6.98 -13.91
C TYR A 205 -8.25 -7.04 -14.03
N VAL A 206 -7.67 -6.05 -14.71
CA VAL A 206 -6.22 -5.91 -14.84
C VAL A 206 -5.77 -4.71 -14.03
N THR A 207 -4.71 -4.88 -13.25
CA THR A 207 -4.10 -3.77 -12.52
C THR A 207 -3.36 -2.84 -13.48
N CYS A 208 -3.15 -1.58 -13.09
CA CYS A 208 -2.36 -0.63 -13.86
C CYS A 208 -0.96 -1.17 -14.21
N PHE A 209 -0.31 -1.85 -13.26
CA PHE A 209 1.00 -2.48 -13.46
C PHE A 209 0.96 -3.58 -14.52
N ALA A 210 0.02 -4.53 -14.42
CA ALA A 210 -0.13 -5.59 -15.41
C ALA A 210 -0.45 -5.01 -16.79
N ASN A 211 -1.26 -3.94 -16.84
CA ASN A 211 -1.65 -3.32 -18.10
C ASN A 211 -0.50 -2.59 -18.82
N TYR A 212 0.27 -1.77 -18.10
CA TYR A 212 1.25 -0.86 -18.71
C TYR A 212 2.71 -1.32 -18.58
N ASN A 213 3.04 -2.17 -17.61
CA ASN A 213 4.43 -2.52 -17.30
C ASN A 213 4.77 -3.99 -17.53
N SER A 214 3.83 -4.89 -17.18
CA SER A 214 4.00 -6.34 -17.35
C SER A 214 2.86 -6.99 -18.16
N PRO A 215 2.66 -6.59 -19.43
CA PRO A 215 1.57 -7.08 -20.27
C PRO A 215 1.88 -8.45 -20.90
N ALA A 216 2.53 -9.35 -20.16
CA ALA A 216 2.86 -10.70 -20.62
C ALA A 216 1.62 -11.57 -20.73
#